data_AF-A0A524Q9S3-F1
#
_entry.id   AF-A0A524Q9S3-F1
#
_cell.length_a   1.000
_cell.length_b   1.000
_cell.length_c   1.000
_cell.angle_alpha   90.00
_cell.angle_beta   90.00
_cell.angle_gamma   90.00
#
_symmetry.space_group_name_H-M   'P 1'
#
loop_
_entity.id
_entity.type
_entity.pdbx_description
1 polymer ?
#
loop_
_entity_poly.entity_id
_entity_poly.type
_entity_poly.pdbx_seq_one_letter_code
_entity_poly.pdbx_strand_id
1 'polypeptide(L)' 'LSVESFVRKITFQEITAEGIRELGPVIQTMASAEGLEGHKNAVTVRLNKLSNDRHN' A
#
# COMPACT_ATOMS: atom_id res chain seq x y z
N LEU A 1 1.00 -2.98 -36.09
CA LEU A 1 0.14 -3.37 -34.94
C LEU A 1 0.66 -4.68 -34.37
N SER A 2 0.74 -4.81 -33.03
CA SER A 2 1.12 -6.06 -32.34
C SER A 2 -0.09 -6.62 -31.59
N VAL A 3 -0.13 -7.94 -31.38
CA VAL A 3 -1.18 -8.63 -30.59
C VAL A 3 -1.29 -8.06 -29.18
N GLU A 4 -0.18 -7.61 -28.62
CA GLU A 4 -0.10 -6.99 -27.30
C GLU A 4 -0.97 -5.72 -27.18
N SER A 5 -1.24 -5.03 -28.29
CA SER A 5 -2.13 -3.85 -28.32
C SER A 5 -3.61 -4.21 -28.16
N PHE A 6 -3.98 -5.49 -28.27
CA PHE A 6 -5.35 -5.99 -28.19
C PHE A 6 -5.64 -6.76 -26.89
N VAL A 7 -4.67 -6.81 -25.96
CA VAL A 7 -4.80 -7.54 -24.70
C VAL A 7 -4.75 -6.56 -23.53
N ARG A 8 -5.67 -6.71 -22.57
CA ARG A 8 -5.63 -5.97 -21.31
C ARG A 8 -4.65 -6.64 -20.34
N LYS A 9 -3.62 -5.92 -19.93
CA LYS A 9 -2.68 -6.36 -18.88
C LYS A 9 -3.24 -6.01 -17.51
N ILE A 10 -3.61 -7.03 -16.74
CA ILE A 10 -4.12 -6.87 -15.36
C ILE A 10 -2.96 -7.17 -14.40
N THR A 11 -2.67 -6.24 -13.49
CA THR A 11 -1.66 -6.42 -12.44
C THR A 11 -2.32 -6.79 -11.11
N PHE A 12 -1.70 -7.72 -10.39
CA PHE A 12 -2.09 -8.09 -9.02
C PHE A 12 -0.93 -7.82 -8.09
N GLN A 13 -1.25 -7.41 -6.86
CA GLN A 13 -0.27 -7.16 -5.81
C GLN A 13 -0.77 -7.78 -4.52
N GLU A 14 0.14 -8.49 -3.85
CA GLU A 14 -0.05 -9.03 -2.50
C GLU A 14 1.12 -8.54 -1.65
N ILE A 15 0.85 -8.21 -0.39
CA ILE A 15 1.85 -7.70 0.54
C ILE A 15 1.71 -8.37 1.90
N THR A 16 2.82 -8.82 2.46
CA THR A 16 2.86 -9.44 3.79
C THR A 16 2.74 -8.37 4.88
N ALA A 17 2.51 -8.83 6.13
CA ALA A 17 2.52 -7.93 7.29
C ALA A 17 3.89 -7.25 7.48
N GLU A 18 4.98 -7.97 7.23
CA GLU A 18 6.34 -7.44 7.27
C GLU A 18 6.55 -6.42 6.14
N GLY A 19 6.13 -6.75 4.91
CA GLY A 19 6.28 -5.88 3.76
C GLY A 19 5.55 -4.55 3.92
N ILE A 20 4.32 -4.55 4.45
CA ILE A 20 3.58 -3.31 4.69
C ILE A 20 4.19 -2.49 5.85
N ARG A 21 4.85 -3.13 6.83
CA ARG A 21 5.60 -2.40 7.88
C ARG A 21 6.81 -1.66 7.30
N GLU A 22 7.48 -2.23 6.30
CA GLU A 22 8.62 -1.62 5.64
C GLU A 22 8.22 -0.53 4.63
N LEU A 23 7.24 -0.81 3.76
CA LEU A 23 6.80 0.12 2.72
C LEU A 23 5.82 1.18 3.21
N GLY A 24 5.06 0.88 4.26
CA GLY A 24 3.99 1.74 4.79
C GLY A 24 4.43 3.18 5.10
N PRO A 25 5.57 3.40 5.80
CA PRO A 25 6.07 4.75 6.08
C PRO A 25 6.31 5.57 4.80
N VAL A 26 6.91 4.97 3.77
CA VAL A 26 7.18 5.65 2.50
C VAL A 26 5.87 6.02 1.80
N ILE A 27 4.88 5.12 1.80
CA ILE A 27 3.56 5.37 1.21
C ILE A 27 2.85 6.53 1.95
N GLN A 28 2.93 6.56 3.29
CA GLN A 28 2.35 7.65 4.08
C GLN A 28 3.01 8.99 3.78
N THR A 29 4.35 9.03 3.65
CA THR A 29 5.08 10.24 3.28
C THR A 29 4.66 10.76 1.91
N MET A 30 4.63 9.89 0.90
CA MET A 30 4.21 10.28 -0.46
C MET A 30 2.76 10.75 -0.49
N ALA A 31 1.83 9.99 0.11
CA ALA A 31 0.42 10.35 0.15
C ALA A 31 0.18 11.68 0.88
N SER A 32 0.93 11.97 1.95
CA SER A 32 0.84 13.25 2.65
C SER A 32 1.38 14.40 1.79
N ALA A 33 2.46 14.18 1.04
CA ALA A 33 3.02 15.18 0.13
C ALA A 33 2.09 15.51 -1.04
N GLU A 34 1.30 14.52 -1.49
CA GLU A 34 0.29 14.68 -2.55
C GLU A 34 -1.08 15.17 -2.02
N GLY A 35 -1.23 15.38 -0.71
CA GLY A 35 -2.50 15.80 -0.09
C GLY A 35 -3.59 14.70 -0.08
N LEU A 36 -3.20 13.44 -0.27
CA LEU A 36 -4.09 12.27 -0.34
C LEU A 36 -4.29 11.62 1.04
N GLU A 37 -4.88 12.36 1.98
CA GLU A 37 -5.01 11.89 3.37
C GLU A 37 -5.79 10.57 3.51
N GLY A 38 -6.76 10.30 2.64
CA GLY A 38 -7.47 9.00 2.63
C GLY A 38 -6.54 7.81 2.36
N HIS A 39 -5.57 7.97 1.45
CA HIS A 39 -4.60 6.93 1.10
C HIS A 39 -3.60 6.70 2.25
N LYS A 40 -3.10 7.79 2.84
CA LYS A 40 -2.27 7.75 4.05
C LYS A 40 -2.98 7.04 5.20
N ASN A 41 -4.23 7.43 5.49
CA ASN A 41 -5.01 6.86 6.58
C ASN A 41 -5.28 5.36 6.40
N ALA A 42 -5.51 4.90 5.16
CA ALA A 42 -5.67 3.49 4.87
C ALA A 42 -4.43 2.67 5.28
N VAL A 43 -3.22 3.21 5.10
CA VAL A 43 -1.97 2.58 5.55
C VAL A 43 -1.81 2.67 7.07
N THR A 44 -2.06 3.85 7.65
CA THR A 44 -1.96 4.09 9.11
C THR A 44 -2.79 3.10 9.91
N VAL A 45 -4.05 2.86 9.52
CA VAL A 45 -4.95 1.93 10.23
C VAL A 45 -4.39 0.52 10.24
N ARG A 46 -3.78 0.07 9.14
CA ARG A 46 -3.18 -1.27 9.04
C ARG A 46 -1.93 -1.39 9.91
N LEU A 47 -1.06 -0.39 9.90
CA LEU A 47 0.16 -0.37 10.72
C LEU A 47 -0.15 -0.32 12.22
N ASN A 48 -1.16 0.46 12.62
CA ASN A 48 -1.59 0.53 14.01
C ASN A 48 -2.15 -0.81 14.49
N LYS A 49 -2.97 -1.48 13.67
CA LYS A 49 -3.47 -2.82 13.98
C LYS A 49 -2.32 -3.81 14.22
N LEU A 50 -1.37 -3.88 13.28
CA LEU A 50 -0.21 -4.77 13.39
C LEU A 50 0.72 -4.44 14.58
N SER A 51 0.70 -3.18 15.04
CA SER A 51 1.49 -2.77 16.22
C SER A 51 0.78 -3.18 17.51
N ASN A 52 -0.54 -3.03 17.58
CA ASN A 52 -1.34 -3.44 18.73
C ASN A 52 -1.37 -4.96 18.90
N ASP A 53 -1.35 -5.73 17.80
CA ASP A 53 -1.27 -7.19 17.83
C ASP A 53 0.03 -7.71 18.47
N ARG A 54 1.10 -6.89 18.56
CA ARG A 54 2.34 -7.23 19.29
C ARG A 54 2.29 -6.94 20.79
N HIS A 55 1.30 -6.19 21.25
CA HIS A 55 1.15 -5.77 22.66
C HIS A 55 0.09 -6.60 23.41
N ASN A 56 -0.48 -7.62 22.77
CA ASN A 56 -1.25 -8.71 23.38
C ASN A 56 -0.42 -10.00 23.41
#